data_AF-A0A1M7T7C8-F1
#
_entry.id   AF-A0A1M7T7C8-F1
#
_cell.length_a   1.000
_cell.length_b   1.000
_cell.length_c   1.000
_cell.angle_alpha   90.00
_cell.angle_beta   90.00
_cell.angle_gamma   90.00
#
_symmetry.space_group_name_H-M   'P 1'
#
loop_
_entity.id
_entity.type
_entity.pdbx_description
1 polymer ?
#
loop_
_entity_poly.entity_id
_entity_poly.type
_entity_poly.pdbx_seq_one_letter_code
_entity_poly.pdbx_strand_id
1 'polypeptide(L)'
;MKRIVIAAIVIAGSAMLAAAQPAKEPYEPGLGEFMTATQLRHAKLWFAGKNRNWELAAYEVDEIKEGLQDAAKFHATVDGIPVAEMIKTMLDPRLERIAKAIDARNSAQFASAFDALTDGCNSCHTKAGKPFIRIQRPSEPPLSNQNFAPPK
;
A
#
# COMPACT_ATOMS: atom_id res chain seq x y z
N MET A 1 2.79 -73.79 -53.27
CA MET A 1 2.28 -73.26 -52.00
C MET A 1 3.33 -72.30 -51.41
N LYS A 2 3.18 -70.99 -51.60
CA LYS A 2 4.04 -69.97 -50.96
C LYS A 2 3.13 -69.07 -50.12
N ARG A 3 3.31 -69.08 -48.80
CA ARG A 3 2.58 -68.24 -47.86
C ARG A 3 3.35 -66.92 -47.71
N ILE A 4 2.75 -65.81 -48.13
CA ILE A 4 3.25 -64.46 -47.86
C ILE A 4 2.54 -64.00 -46.59
N VAL A 5 3.30 -63.73 -45.53
CA VAL A 5 2.80 -63.17 -44.27
C VAL A 5 2.99 -61.66 -44.34
N ILE A 6 1.89 -60.91 -44.37
CA ILE A 6 1.91 -59.45 -44.28
C ILE A 6 1.78 -59.10 -42.79
N ALA A 7 2.86 -58.56 -42.21
CA ALA A 7 2.85 -58.03 -40.85
C ALA A 7 2.26 -56.61 -40.89
N ALA A 8 1.09 -56.43 -40.25
CA ALA A 8 0.50 -55.12 -40.03
C ALA A 8 1.14 -54.50 -38.78
N ILE A 9 1.94 -53.44 -38.97
CA ILE A 9 2.48 -52.63 -37.88
C ILE A 9 1.39 -51.64 -37.46
N VAL A 10 0.78 -51.87 -36.30
CA VAL A 10 -0.13 -50.92 -35.66
C VAL A 10 0.71 -49.94 -34.85
N ILE A 11 0.90 -48.72 -35.36
CA ILE A 11 1.51 -47.63 -34.60
C ILE A 11 0.43 -47.04 -33.70
N ALA A 12 0.44 -47.43 -32.43
CA ALA A 12 -0.40 -46.81 -31.40
C ALA A 12 0.11 -45.39 -31.11
N GLY A 13 -0.55 -44.38 -31.69
CA GLY A 13 -0.30 -42.98 -31.38
C GLY A 13 -0.70 -42.67 -29.92
N SER A 14 0.28 -42.53 -29.04
CA SER A 14 0.07 -42.06 -27.68
C SER A 14 -0.08 -40.55 -27.70
N ALA A 15 -1.31 -40.04 -27.73
CA ALA A 15 -1.58 -38.63 -27.48
C ALA A 15 -1.33 -38.35 -25.99
N MET A 16 -0.20 -37.70 -25.68
CA MET A 16 0.02 -37.17 -24.34
C MET A 16 -0.91 -35.99 -24.13
N LEU A 17 -1.99 -36.20 -23.37
CA LEU A 17 -2.72 -35.11 -22.74
C LEU A 17 -1.82 -34.54 -21.64
N ALA A 18 -1.07 -33.49 -21.97
CA ALA A 18 -0.50 -32.64 -20.94
C ALA A 18 -1.68 -31.96 -20.22
N ALA A 19 -1.98 -32.41 -18.99
CA ALA A 19 -2.94 -31.74 -18.14
C ALA A 19 -2.43 -30.31 -17.90
N ALA A 20 -3.14 -29.31 -18.44
CA ALA A 20 -2.87 -27.91 -18.15
C ALA A 20 -3.00 -27.72 -16.65
N GLN A 21 -1.91 -27.35 -15.97
CA GLN A 21 -1.96 -26.97 -14.57
C GLN A 21 -2.77 -25.67 -14.47
N PRO A 22 -3.70 -25.55 -13.51
CA PRO A 22 -4.42 -24.30 -13.31
C PRO A 22 -3.41 -23.18 -13.05
N ALA A 23 -3.60 -22.04 -13.73
CA ALA A 23 -2.78 -20.86 -13.49
C ALA A 23 -2.87 -20.50 -12.01
N LYS A 24 -1.72 -20.21 -11.38
CA LYS A 24 -1.72 -19.70 -10.01
C LYS A 24 -2.41 -18.35 -10.04
N GLU A 25 -3.38 -18.16 -9.13
CA GLU A 25 -4.02 -16.85 -8.94
C GLU A 25 -2.94 -15.78 -8.68
N PRO A 26 -3.07 -14.59 -9.30
CA PRO A 26 -2.18 -13.47 -9.01
C PRO A 26 -2.19 -13.14 -7.52
N TYR A 27 -1.01 -12.83 -6.95
CA TYR A 27 -0.92 -12.39 -5.56
C TYR A 27 -1.63 -11.04 -5.39
N GLU A 28 -2.57 -10.98 -4.46
CA GLU A 28 -3.22 -9.74 -4.02
C GLU A 28 -2.77 -9.40 -2.59
N PRO A 29 -2.08 -8.26 -2.38
CA PRO A 29 -1.70 -7.83 -1.04
C PRO A 29 -2.92 -7.61 -0.15
N GLY A 30 -2.83 -8.00 1.11
CA GLY A 30 -3.86 -7.70 2.10
C GLY A 30 -3.91 -6.22 2.46
N LEU A 31 -5.01 -5.79 3.12
CA LEU A 31 -5.11 -4.42 3.63
C LEU A 31 -3.99 -4.07 4.63
N GLY A 32 -3.50 -5.05 5.39
CA GLY A 32 -2.42 -4.84 6.37
C GLY A 32 -1.11 -4.40 5.73
N GLU A 33 -0.82 -4.85 4.52
CA GLU A 33 0.38 -4.57 3.75
C GLU A 33 0.35 -3.12 3.25
N PHE A 34 -0.81 -2.68 2.75
CA PHE A 34 -1.04 -1.26 2.42
C PHE A 34 -0.87 -0.39 3.67
N MET A 35 -1.53 -0.74 4.78
CA MET A 35 -1.45 0.06 6.01
C MET A 35 -0.04 0.08 6.62
N THR A 36 0.72 -1.01 6.50
CA THR A 36 2.12 -1.09 6.95
C THR A 36 3.01 -0.15 6.14
N ALA A 37 2.87 -0.17 4.81
CA ALA A 37 3.57 0.76 3.94
C ALA A 37 3.17 2.22 4.23
N THR A 38 1.87 2.49 4.39
CA THR A 38 1.36 3.82 4.76
C THR A 38 1.94 4.31 6.09
N GLN A 39 2.02 3.45 7.12
CA GLN A 39 2.62 3.83 8.41
C GLN A 39 4.10 4.18 8.28
N LEU A 40 4.87 3.42 7.51
CA LEU A 40 6.27 3.73 7.23
C LEU A 40 6.42 5.09 6.53
N ARG A 41 5.61 5.34 5.50
CA ARG A 41 5.61 6.62 4.78
C ARG A 41 5.16 7.79 5.64
N HIS A 42 4.17 7.59 6.50
CA HIS A 42 3.77 8.57 7.52
C HIS A 42 4.93 8.93 8.45
N ALA A 43 5.73 7.95 8.87
CA ALA A 43 6.92 8.23 9.68
C ALA A 43 8.00 8.99 8.89
N LYS A 44 8.26 8.61 7.64
CA LYS A 44 9.20 9.32 6.74
C LYS A 44 8.78 10.77 6.49
N LEU A 45 7.48 11.00 6.28
CA LEU A 45 6.88 12.32 6.11
C LEU A 45 7.18 13.25 7.28
N TRP A 46 7.04 12.77 8.53
CA TRP A 46 7.38 13.56 9.72
C TRP A 46 8.82 14.07 9.67
N PHE A 47 9.78 13.16 9.43
CA PHE A 47 11.19 13.52 9.42
C PHE A 47 11.57 14.40 8.24
N ALA A 48 10.95 14.20 7.07
CA ALA A 48 11.11 15.08 5.92
C ALA A 48 10.69 16.52 6.25
N GLY A 49 9.47 16.71 6.77
CA GLY A 49 8.96 18.03 7.13
C GLY A 49 9.72 18.67 8.32
N LYS A 50 10.11 17.88 9.33
CA LYS A 50 10.93 18.34 10.46
C LYS A 50 12.29 18.88 10.00
N ASN A 51 12.90 18.26 9.00
CA ASN A 51 14.17 18.71 8.42
C ASN A 51 13.99 19.75 7.30
N ARG A 52 12.75 20.18 7.03
CA ARG A 52 12.41 21.13 5.94
C ARG A 52 12.86 20.62 4.56
N ASN A 53 12.92 19.29 4.41
CA ASN A 53 13.07 18.65 3.12
C ASN A 53 11.70 18.55 2.46
N TRP A 54 11.26 19.66 1.86
CA TRP A 54 9.92 19.81 1.31
C TRP A 54 9.66 18.92 0.10
N GLU A 55 10.68 18.63 -0.70
CA GLU A 55 10.57 17.71 -1.84
C GLU A 55 10.29 16.28 -1.36
N LEU A 56 11.04 15.81 -0.35
CA LEU A 56 10.76 14.51 0.25
C LEU A 56 9.40 14.49 0.97
N ALA A 57 9.02 15.59 1.65
CA ALA A 57 7.71 15.66 2.29
C ALA A 57 6.56 15.58 1.27
N ALA A 58 6.68 16.28 0.13
CA ALA A 58 5.71 16.20 -0.97
C ALA A 58 5.64 14.77 -1.53
N TYR A 59 6.79 14.15 -1.78
CA TYR A 59 6.86 12.77 -2.24
C TYR A 59 6.19 11.78 -1.28
N GLU A 60 6.48 11.85 0.03
CA GLU A 60 5.88 10.90 0.97
C GLU A 60 4.37 11.13 1.18
N VAL A 61 3.86 12.36 1.10
CA VAL A 61 2.40 12.59 1.21
C VAL A 61 1.66 12.06 -0.02
N ASP A 62 2.22 12.21 -1.21
CA ASP A 62 1.65 11.67 -2.45
C ASP A 62 1.65 10.13 -2.41
N GLU A 63 2.73 9.51 -1.97
CA GLU A 63 2.82 8.06 -1.85
C GLU A 63 1.90 7.48 -0.75
N ILE A 64 1.63 8.24 0.33
CA ILE A 64 0.57 7.86 1.29
C ILE A 64 -0.79 7.88 0.61
N LYS A 65 -1.08 8.92 -0.18
CA LYS A 65 -2.35 9.06 -0.90
C LYS A 65 -2.54 7.92 -1.90
N GLU A 66 -1.52 7.60 -2.69
CA GLU A 66 -1.55 6.48 -3.63
C GLU A 66 -1.81 5.14 -2.92
N GLY A 67 -1.06 4.84 -1.84
CA GLY A 67 -1.26 3.60 -1.09
C GLY A 67 -2.66 3.48 -0.47
N LEU A 68 -3.26 4.60 -0.06
CA LEU A 68 -4.65 4.64 0.44
C LEU A 68 -5.67 4.48 -0.70
N GLN A 69 -5.40 5.02 -1.89
CA GLN A 69 -6.25 4.83 -3.06
C GLN A 69 -6.23 3.37 -3.53
N ASP A 70 -5.06 2.73 -3.52
CA ASP A 70 -4.95 1.31 -3.80
C ASP A 70 -5.68 0.48 -2.74
N ALA A 71 -5.52 0.80 -1.45
CA ALA A 71 -6.28 0.15 -0.38
C ALA A 71 -7.80 0.31 -0.59
N ALA A 72 -8.29 1.50 -0.96
CA ALA A 72 -9.70 1.72 -1.24
C ALA A 72 -10.20 0.94 -2.48
N LYS A 73 -9.34 0.75 -3.48
CA LYS A 73 -9.65 0.02 -4.72
C LYS A 73 -9.73 -1.48 -4.51
N PHE A 74 -8.74 -2.07 -3.83
CA PHE A 74 -8.65 -3.52 -3.64
C PHE A 74 -9.46 -3.99 -2.42
N HIS A 75 -9.52 -3.18 -1.37
CA HIS A 75 -10.13 -3.52 -0.09
C HIS A 75 -11.28 -2.60 0.27
N ALA A 76 -12.17 -2.30 -0.70
CA ALA A 76 -13.26 -1.33 -0.51
C ALA A 76 -14.14 -1.63 0.71
N THR A 77 -14.35 -2.91 1.02
CA THR A 77 -14.99 -3.40 2.24
C THR A 77 -14.25 -4.61 2.77
N VAL A 78 -13.96 -4.63 4.08
CA VAL A 78 -13.30 -5.75 4.78
C VAL A 78 -14.08 -6.06 6.04
N ASP A 79 -14.57 -7.30 6.20
CA ASP A 79 -15.36 -7.72 7.38
C ASP A 79 -16.56 -6.80 7.69
N GLY A 80 -17.20 -6.24 6.64
CA GLY A 80 -18.31 -5.29 6.77
C GLY A 80 -17.90 -3.84 7.09
N ILE A 81 -16.60 -3.55 7.20
CA ILE A 81 -16.05 -2.21 7.42
C ILE A 81 -15.92 -1.50 6.06
N PRO A 82 -16.52 -0.32 5.85
CA PRO A 82 -16.49 0.40 4.58
C PRO A 82 -15.17 1.21 4.43
N VAL A 83 -14.05 0.50 4.23
CA VAL A 83 -12.69 1.07 4.19
C VAL A 83 -12.56 2.21 3.19
N ALA A 84 -13.05 2.05 1.96
CA ALA A 84 -12.95 3.10 0.93
C ALA A 84 -13.63 4.41 1.37
N GLU A 85 -14.83 4.33 1.96
CA GLU A 85 -15.55 5.51 2.45
C GLU A 85 -14.87 6.12 3.68
N MET A 86 -14.29 5.29 4.55
CA MET A 86 -13.53 5.76 5.70
C MET A 86 -12.26 6.50 5.27
N ILE A 87 -11.53 6.00 4.27
CA ILE A 87 -10.37 6.69 3.68
C ILE A 87 -10.82 8.05 3.13
N LYS A 88 -11.86 8.06 2.29
CA LYS A 88 -12.39 9.29 1.68
C LYS A 88 -12.82 10.34 2.70
N THR A 89 -13.54 9.95 3.74
CA THR A 89 -14.11 10.90 4.70
C THR A 89 -13.17 11.27 5.84
N MET A 90 -12.26 10.37 6.20
CA MET A 90 -11.38 10.55 7.36
C MET A 90 -9.95 10.91 6.98
N LEU A 91 -9.46 10.60 5.79
CA LEU A 91 -8.05 10.82 5.43
C LEU A 91 -7.89 11.86 4.32
N ASP A 92 -8.69 11.81 3.25
CA ASP A 92 -8.50 12.73 2.09
C ASP A 92 -8.44 14.21 2.48
N PRO A 93 -9.35 14.77 3.31
CA PRO A 93 -9.28 16.18 3.69
C PRO A 93 -8.01 16.54 4.49
N ARG A 94 -7.46 15.57 5.23
CA ARG A 94 -6.25 15.76 6.04
C ARG A 94 -5.00 15.67 5.16
N LEU A 95 -4.99 14.77 4.17
CA LEU A 95 -3.94 14.70 3.14
C LEU A 95 -3.87 16.00 2.35
N GLU A 96 -5.02 16.54 1.92
CA GLU A 96 -5.06 17.85 1.27
C GLU A 96 -4.52 18.97 2.17
N ARG A 97 -4.86 18.95 3.46
CA ARG A 97 -4.38 19.95 4.43
C ARG A 97 -2.86 19.90 4.60
N ILE A 98 -2.28 18.70 4.74
CA ILE A 98 -0.83 18.58 4.90
C ILE A 98 -0.09 18.90 3.60
N ALA A 99 -0.63 18.53 2.43
CA ALA A 99 -0.08 18.89 1.13
C ALA A 99 0.00 20.42 0.97
N LYS A 100 -1.08 21.15 1.30
CA LYS A 100 -1.07 22.63 1.29
C LYS A 100 -0.02 23.24 2.22
N ALA A 101 0.19 22.63 3.39
CA ALA A 101 1.21 23.10 4.33
C ALA A 101 2.65 22.85 3.83
N ILE A 102 2.85 21.73 3.12
CA ILE A 102 4.12 21.37 2.47
C ILE A 102 4.41 22.35 1.32
N ASP A 103 3.43 22.61 0.44
CA ASP A 103 3.55 23.58 -0.65
C ASP A 103 3.89 24.99 -0.14
N ALA A 104 3.22 25.40 0.95
CA ALA A 104 3.49 26.66 1.61
C ALA A 104 4.83 26.69 2.38
N ARG A 105 5.53 25.55 2.47
CA ARG A 105 6.79 25.37 3.23
C ARG A 105 6.69 25.89 4.68
N ASN A 106 5.51 25.76 5.27
CA ASN A 106 5.19 26.32 6.56
C ASN A 106 5.30 25.25 7.64
N SER A 107 6.40 25.26 8.40
CA SER A 107 6.69 24.24 9.41
C SER A 107 5.64 24.16 10.53
N ALA A 108 5.05 25.29 10.94
CA ALA A 108 4.01 25.29 11.98
C ALA A 108 2.69 24.69 11.46
N GLN A 109 2.28 25.06 10.25
CA GLN A 109 1.12 24.47 9.59
C GLN A 109 1.34 22.99 9.30
N PHE A 110 2.54 22.60 8.86
CA PHE A 110 2.91 21.20 8.63
C PHE A 110 2.75 20.38 9.91
N ALA A 111 3.31 20.83 11.03
CA ALA A 111 3.22 20.07 12.28
C ALA A 111 1.76 19.89 12.74
N SER A 112 0.94 20.94 12.65
CA SER A 112 -0.50 20.84 12.98
C SER A 112 -1.28 19.97 11.99
N ALA A 113 -0.93 20.00 10.70
CA ALA A 113 -1.56 19.17 9.67
C ALA A 113 -1.17 17.68 9.82
N PHE A 114 0.08 17.42 10.21
CA PHE A 114 0.58 16.09 10.51
C PHE A 114 -0.15 15.47 11.69
N ASP A 115 -0.33 16.22 12.79
CA ASP A 115 -1.08 15.74 13.94
C ASP A 115 -2.53 15.42 13.57
N ALA A 116 -3.16 16.29 12.77
CA ALA A 116 -4.51 16.01 12.29
C ALA A 116 -4.58 14.76 11.40
N LEU A 117 -3.58 14.52 10.54
CA LEU A 117 -3.47 13.30 9.75
C LEU A 117 -3.34 12.07 10.65
N THR A 118 -2.46 12.11 11.65
CA THR A 118 -2.30 11.06 12.67
C THR A 118 -3.62 10.77 13.38
N ASP A 119 -4.36 11.81 13.79
CA ASP A 119 -5.68 11.67 14.42
C ASP A 119 -6.71 11.06 13.47
N GLY A 120 -6.63 11.37 12.17
CA GLY A 120 -7.43 10.74 11.12
C GLY A 120 -7.18 9.24 11.03
N CYS A 121 -5.90 8.82 11.01
CA CYS A 121 -5.51 7.41 11.01
C CYS A 121 -6.08 6.69 12.25
N ASN A 122 -5.92 7.28 13.44
CA ASN A 122 -6.42 6.70 14.69
C ASN A 122 -7.95 6.62 14.75
N SER A 123 -8.64 7.62 14.21
CA SER A 123 -10.11 7.63 14.11
C SER A 123 -10.63 6.52 13.20
N CYS A 124 -9.95 6.31 12.07
CA CYS A 124 -10.23 5.21 11.14
C CYS A 124 -10.05 3.85 11.84
N HIS A 125 -8.90 3.62 12.48
CA HIS A 125 -8.64 2.36 13.19
C HIS A 125 -9.62 2.11 14.34
N THR A 126 -9.99 3.14 15.10
CA THR A 126 -10.97 3.01 16.18
C THR A 126 -12.35 2.62 15.64
N LYS A 127 -12.82 3.30 14.58
CA LYS A 127 -14.10 2.97 13.93
C LYS A 127 -14.10 1.60 13.25
N ALA A 128 -12.93 1.13 12.80
CA ALA A 128 -12.74 -0.21 12.26
C ALA A 128 -12.62 -1.30 13.35
N GLY A 129 -12.83 -0.96 14.64
CA GLY A 129 -12.72 -1.93 15.74
C GLY A 129 -11.29 -2.35 16.07
N LYS A 130 -10.29 -1.58 15.64
CA LYS A 130 -8.85 -1.86 15.82
C LYS A 130 -8.13 -0.76 16.63
N PRO A 131 -8.65 -0.34 17.81
CA PRO A 131 -8.06 0.77 18.57
C PRO A 131 -6.65 0.49 19.11
N PHE A 132 -6.22 -0.78 19.12
CA PHE A 132 -4.86 -1.19 19.48
C PHE A 132 -3.82 -0.79 18.42
N ILE A 133 -4.24 -0.47 17.19
CA ILE A 133 -3.36 0.10 16.16
C ILE A 133 -3.34 1.63 16.33
N ARG A 134 -2.57 2.09 17.30
CA ARG A 134 -2.47 3.51 17.66
C ARG A 134 -1.23 4.15 17.05
N ILE A 135 -1.44 5.00 16.06
CA ILE A 135 -0.40 5.79 15.40
C ILE A 135 -0.03 7.00 16.27
N GLN A 136 1.25 7.34 16.29
CA GLN A 136 1.77 8.53 16.95
C GLN A 136 2.79 9.22 16.05
N ARG A 137 3.16 10.45 16.42
CA ARG A 137 4.34 11.09 15.88
C ARG A 137 5.58 10.26 16.23
N PRO A 138 6.41 9.87 15.25
CA PRO A 138 7.57 9.05 15.53
C PRO A 138 8.63 9.86 16.32
N SER A 139 9.21 9.24 17.34
CA SER A 139 10.28 9.81 18.15
C SER A 139 11.66 9.69 17.49
N GLU A 140 11.86 8.64 16.71
CA GLU A 140 13.11 8.30 16.03
C GLU A 140 12.85 7.91 14.57
N PRO A 141 13.83 8.11 13.66
CA PRO A 141 13.70 7.69 12.26
C PRO A 141 13.36 6.20 12.17
N PRO A 142 12.38 5.81 11.33
CA PRO A 142 11.97 4.41 11.22
C PRO A 142 13.05 3.53 10.58
N LEU A 143 14.01 4.15 9.89
CA LEU A 143 15.08 3.52 9.15
C LEU A 143 16.37 4.31 9.37
N SER A 144 17.46 3.62 9.70
CA SER A 144 18.77 4.24 9.91
C SER A 144 19.55 4.54 8.62
N ASN A 145 19.07 4.02 7.49
CA ASN A 145 19.74 4.10 6.19
C ASN A 145 19.16 5.16 5.25
N GLN A 146 18.37 6.12 5.76
CA GLN A 146 17.85 7.24 4.99
C GLN A 146 18.24 8.57 5.64
N ASN A 147 18.78 9.49 4.84
CA ASN A 147 18.99 10.88 5.25
C ASN A 147 17.74 11.71 4.92
N PHE A 148 17.19 12.40 5.92
CA PHE A 148 16.00 13.24 5.78
C PHE A 148 16.31 14.73 5.57
N ALA A 149 17.58 15.13 5.63
CA ALA A 149 17.98 16.49 5.28
C ALA A 149 17.75 16.77 3.78
N PRO A 150 17.47 18.03 3.38
CA PRO A 150 17.43 18.38 1.97
C PRO A 150 18.80 18.11 1.30
N PRO A 151 18.83 17.86 -0.03
CA PRO A 151 20.09 17.79 -0.76
C PRO A 151 20.88 19.10 -0.59
N LYS A 152 22.22 18.98 -0.65
CA LYS A 152 23.13 20.14 -0.60
C LYS A 152 23.14 20.90 -1.92
#